data_AF-A0A352GRH6-F1
#
_entry.id   AF-A0A352GRH6-F1
#
_cell.length_a   1.000
_cell.length_b   1.000
_cell.length_c   1.000
_cell.angle_alpha   90.00
_cell.angle_beta   90.00
_cell.angle_gamma   90.00
#
_symmetry.space_group_name_H-M   'P 1'
#
loop_
_entity.id
_entity.type
_entity.pdbx_description
1 polymer ?
#
loop_
_entity_poly.entity_id
_entity_poly.type
_entity_poly.pdbx_seq_one_letter_code
_entity_poly.pdbx_strand_id
1 'polypeptide(L)'
;MIVRRSLYTVFMVLALAWSLCLMPLMSADAQAPVQVNVRAGAHATFTRVVFDWPTKVPYKLTKDGGLVTVIFEAAAQIDDADLNRNPPLFVGGIRSATEGGRTVSVIAVPPRSTVRDF
;
A
#
# COMPACT_ATOMS: atom_id res chain seq x y z
N MET A 1 -15.32 -48.73 -71.01
CA MET A 1 -14.86 -47.32 -71.05
C MET A 1 -14.55 -46.89 -69.62
N ILE A 2 -13.27 -46.66 -69.31
CA ILE A 2 -12.69 -45.37 -68.87
C ILE A 2 -12.92 -45.13 -67.36
N VAL A 3 -12.00 -45.23 -66.39
CA VAL A 3 -10.57 -44.84 -66.19
C VAL A 3 -10.48 -43.77 -65.07
N ARG A 4 -9.71 -44.09 -64.00
CA ARG A 4 -8.92 -43.19 -63.09
C ARG A 4 -9.72 -42.24 -62.16
N ARG A 5 -9.31 -41.75 -60.98
CA ARG A 5 -8.02 -41.51 -60.26
C ARG A 5 -8.40 -41.09 -58.80
N SER A 6 -7.77 -41.60 -57.73
CA SER A 6 -6.64 -41.01 -56.97
C SER A 6 -6.92 -39.75 -56.10
N LEU A 7 -6.95 -39.97 -54.77
CA LEU A 7 -6.21 -39.31 -53.66
C LEU A 7 -6.44 -37.83 -53.24
N TYR A 8 -6.40 -37.64 -51.90
CA TYR A 8 -6.27 -36.42 -51.07
C TYR A 8 -7.46 -35.45 -51.09
N THR A 9 -8.17 -35.24 -49.98
CA THR A 9 -7.83 -34.32 -48.87
C THR A 9 -9.00 -34.46 -47.89
N VAL A 10 -8.81 -34.63 -46.58
CA VAL A 10 -9.23 -33.64 -45.57
C VAL A 10 -8.97 -34.32 -44.21
N PHE A 11 -7.74 -34.14 -43.72
CA PHE A 11 -7.36 -34.27 -42.31
C PHE A 11 -8.09 -33.12 -41.59
N MET A 12 -9.27 -33.32 -41.02
CA MET A 12 -10.02 -32.20 -40.44
C MET A 12 -10.84 -32.60 -39.21
N VAL A 13 -10.29 -32.18 -38.06
CA VAL A 13 -11.01 -31.56 -36.95
C VAL A 13 -12.03 -32.46 -36.23
N LEU A 14 -11.55 -33.39 -35.42
CA LEU A 14 -12.35 -34.00 -34.34
C LEU A 14 -11.46 -34.36 -33.13
N ALA A 15 -10.56 -33.46 -32.76
CA ALA A 15 -9.99 -33.40 -31.40
C ALA A 15 -10.62 -32.20 -30.70
N LEU A 16 -11.90 -32.33 -30.35
CA LEU A 16 -12.56 -31.34 -29.49
C LEU A 16 -11.78 -31.29 -28.19
N ALA A 17 -11.12 -30.16 -27.97
CA ALA A 17 -10.22 -29.89 -26.88
C ALA A 17 -10.90 -30.09 -25.53
N TRP A 18 -10.75 -31.29 -24.95
CA TRP A 18 -10.67 -31.50 -23.50
C TRP A 18 -9.34 -30.96 -22.97
N SER A 19 -8.93 -29.77 -23.42
CA SER A 19 -7.94 -28.98 -22.72
C SER A 19 -8.70 -28.28 -21.62
N LEU A 20 -8.91 -29.04 -20.54
CA LEU A 20 -9.19 -28.54 -19.20
C LEU A 20 -8.36 -27.27 -19.06
N CYS A 21 -9.05 -26.13 -19.06
CA CYS A 21 -8.46 -24.85 -18.76
C CYS A 21 -8.02 -24.97 -17.30
N LEU A 22 -6.80 -25.50 -17.06
CA LEU A 22 -6.04 -25.25 -15.85
C LEU A 22 -5.76 -23.75 -15.89
N MET A 23 -6.79 -22.94 -15.65
CA MET A 23 -6.58 -21.59 -15.16
C MET A 23 -5.90 -21.83 -13.81
N PRO A 24 -4.61 -21.47 -13.65
CA PRO A 24 -4.11 -21.31 -12.31
C PRO A 24 -5.06 -20.28 -11.69
N LEU A 25 -5.75 -20.67 -10.62
CA LEU A 25 -6.28 -19.71 -9.67
C LEU A 25 -5.06 -18.85 -9.34
N MET A 26 -4.99 -17.66 -9.94
CA MET A 26 -4.01 -16.66 -9.56
C MET A 26 -4.30 -16.42 -8.08
N SER A 27 -3.52 -17.07 -7.23
CA SER A 27 -3.50 -16.75 -5.82
C SER A 27 -3.06 -15.30 -5.74
N ALA A 28 -4.00 -14.39 -5.47
CA ALA A 28 -3.64 -13.13 -4.91
C ALA A 28 -3.02 -13.48 -3.56
N ASP A 29 -1.69 -13.47 -3.47
CA ASP A 29 -1.03 -13.50 -2.17
C ASP A 29 -1.53 -12.27 -1.42
N ALA A 30 -2.49 -12.51 -0.54
CA ALA A 30 -2.93 -11.52 0.43
C ALA A 30 -1.79 -11.41 1.45
N GLN A 31 -0.73 -10.68 1.08
CA GLN A 31 0.32 -10.29 2.02
C GLN A 31 -0.38 -9.67 3.23
N ALA A 32 -0.09 -10.21 4.42
CA ALA A 32 -0.57 -9.61 5.66
C ALA A 32 -0.17 -8.13 5.68
N PRO A 33 -1.06 -7.24 6.15
CA PRO A 33 -0.76 -5.81 6.16
C PRO A 33 0.50 -5.56 6.98
N VAL A 34 1.44 -4.82 6.39
CA VAL A 34 2.65 -4.37 7.10
C VAL A 34 2.20 -3.53 8.28
N GLN A 35 2.61 -3.91 9.49
CA GLN A 35 2.35 -3.12 10.69
C GLN A 35 3.51 -2.13 10.88
N VAL A 36 3.17 -0.86 11.05
CA VAL A 36 4.14 0.22 11.27
C VAL A 36 3.79 0.90 12.60
N ASN A 37 4.70 0.79 13.55
CA ASN A 37 4.54 1.45 14.83
C ASN A 37 4.83 2.96 14.69
N VAL A 38 4.06 3.79 15.38
CA VAL A 38 4.32 5.23 15.47
C VAL A 38 4.71 5.60 16.89
N ARG A 39 5.89 6.19 17.00
CA ARG A 39 6.42 6.69 18.27
C ARG A 39 6.52 8.20 18.23
N ALA A 40 6.27 8.83 19.37
CA ALA A 40 6.54 10.24 19.52
C ALA A 40 7.40 10.51 20.75
N GLY A 41 8.48 11.26 20.56
CA GLY A 41 9.35 11.76 21.61
C GLY A 41 9.10 13.25 21.83
N ALA A 42 8.62 13.61 23.02
CA ALA A 42 8.48 15.01 23.42
C ALA A 42 9.82 15.57 23.89
N HIS A 43 10.19 16.73 23.37
CA HIS A 43 11.28 17.56 23.87
C HIS A 43 10.74 18.94 24.29
N ALA A 44 11.55 19.73 24.98
CA ALA A 44 11.13 21.03 25.50
C ALA A 44 10.63 21.99 24.41
N THR A 45 11.20 21.93 23.20
CA THR A 45 10.94 22.88 22.12
C THR A 45 10.32 22.26 20.86
N PHE A 46 10.28 20.93 20.76
CA PHE A 46 9.74 20.22 19.61
C PHE A 46 9.30 18.82 19.99
N THR A 47 8.52 18.18 19.12
CA THR A 47 8.17 16.77 19.22
C THR A 47 8.64 16.05 17.97
N ARG A 48 9.30 14.90 18.16
CA ARG A 48 9.72 14.03 17.07
C ARG A 48 8.72 12.90 16.92
N VAL A 49 8.09 12.78 15.76
CA VAL A 49 7.25 11.64 15.40
C VAL A 49 8.08 10.73 14.48
N VAL A 50 8.09 9.43 14.77
CA VAL A 50 8.87 8.42 14.05
C VAL A 50 7.93 7.30 13.62
N PHE A 51 7.98 6.97 12.33
CA PHE A 51 7.30 5.81 11.75
C PHE A 51 8.32 4.68 11.58
N ASP A 52 8.15 3.59 12.32
CA ASP A 52 9.09 2.47 12.32
C ASP A 52 8.77 1.49 11.19
N TRP A 53 9.20 1.84 9.98
CA TRP A 53 9.05 0.97 8.82
C TRP A 53 10.09 -0.16 8.81
N PRO A 54 9.70 -1.41 8.45
CA PRO A 54 10.64 -2.53 8.35
C PRO A 54 11.62 -2.38 7.17
N THR A 55 11.26 -1.59 6.16
CA THR A 55 12.09 -1.28 5.00
C THR A 55 12.03 0.21 4.68
N LYS A 56 12.98 0.72 3.91
CA LYS A 56 12.96 2.13 3.49
C LYS A 56 11.81 2.36 2.49
N VAL A 57 10.88 3.23 2.84
CA VAL A 57 9.73 3.59 2.01
C VAL A 57 9.82 5.07 1.60
N PRO A 58 9.70 5.39 0.30
CA PRO A 58 9.60 6.78 -0.15
C PRO A 58 8.36 7.45 0.43
N TYR A 59 8.47 8.71 0.83
CA TYR A 59 7.35 9.46 1.36
C TYR A 59 7.35 10.92 0.88
N LYS A 60 6.19 11.56 1.02
CA LYS A 60 6.00 12.99 0.81
C LYS A 60 5.39 13.59 2.06
N LEU A 61 5.84 14.78 2.44
CA LEU A 61 5.31 15.53 3.57
C LEU A 61 4.77 16.87 3.09
N THR A 62 3.56 17.21 3.54
CA THR A 62 2.95 18.52 3.31
C THR A 62 2.43 19.06 4.63
N LYS A 63 2.47 20.38 4.81
CA LYS A 63 1.85 21.05 5.95
C LYS A 63 0.88 22.09 5.42
N ASP A 64 -0.36 22.01 5.90
CA ASP A 64 -1.38 23.02 5.65
C ASP A 64 -1.99 23.45 6.99
N GLY A 65 -1.73 24.71 7.37
CA GLY A 65 -2.15 25.25 8.65
C GLY A 65 -1.72 24.39 9.85
N GLY A 66 -2.71 23.83 10.55
CA GLY A 66 -2.53 22.96 11.73
C GLY A 66 -2.50 21.46 11.41
N LEU A 67 -2.36 21.07 10.14
CA LEU A 67 -2.32 19.68 9.72
C LEU A 67 -1.03 19.37 8.97
N VAL A 68 -0.40 18.27 9.32
CA VAL A 68 0.75 17.71 8.61
C VAL A 68 0.31 16.40 7.98
N THR A 69 0.40 16.30 6.66
CA THR A 69 0.05 15.09 5.92
C THR A 69 1.32 14.43 5.42
N VAL A 70 1.53 13.19 5.83
CA VAL A 70 2.62 12.31 5.38
C VAL A 70 2.03 11.20 4.53
N ILE A 71 2.52 11.07 3.30
CA ILE A 71 2.07 10.05 2.34
C ILE A 71 3.23 9.13 2.06
N PHE A 72 3.12 7.87 2.46
CA PHE A 72 4.08 6.82 2.17
C PHE A 72 3.66 6.06 0.91
N GLU A 73 4.61 5.82 0.00
CA GLU A 73 4.42 5.05 -1.24
C GLU A 73 4.39 3.53 -0.99
N ALA A 74 3.80 3.10 0.14
CA ALA A 74 3.55 1.72 0.49
C ALA A 74 2.30 1.60 1.38
N ALA A 75 1.60 0.47 1.27
CA ALA A 75 0.44 0.15 2.09
C ALA A 75 0.89 -0.46 3.43
N ALA A 76 0.46 0.14 4.52
CA ALA A 76 0.65 -0.37 5.87
C ALA A 76 -0.51 0.04 6.76
N GLN A 77 -0.69 -0.73 7.82
CA GLN A 77 -1.48 -0.33 8.97
C GLN A 77 -0.57 0.37 9.97
N ILE A 78 -0.94 1.60 10.32
CA ILE A 78 -0.24 2.38 11.33
C ILE A 78 -0.85 2.06 12.69
N ASP A 79 -0.02 1.68 13.66
CA ASP A 79 -0.43 1.62 15.05
C ASP A 79 -0.24 3.00 15.70
N ASP A 80 -1.33 3.75 15.81
CA ASP A 80 -1.37 5.08 16.37
C ASP A 80 -2.14 5.19 17.69
N ALA A 81 -2.60 4.06 18.24
CA ALA A 81 -3.47 4.03 19.40
C ALA A 81 -2.83 4.69 20.63
N ASP A 82 -1.55 4.41 20.89
CA ASP A 82 -0.84 4.94 22.04
C ASP A 82 -0.56 6.44 21.92
N LEU A 83 -0.20 6.91 20.72
CA LEU A 83 0.01 8.33 20.46
C LEU A 83 -1.30 9.11 20.67
N ASN A 84 -2.43 8.57 20.21
CA ASN A 84 -3.73 9.21 20.37
C ASN A 84 -4.26 9.13 21.81
N ARG A 85 -3.94 8.06 22.55
CA ARG A 85 -4.31 7.91 23.97
C ARG A 85 -3.59 8.92 24.86
N ASN A 86 -2.31 9.17 24.60
CA ASN A 86 -1.49 10.11 25.36
C ASN A 86 -0.70 11.01 24.42
N PRO A 87 -1.35 12.04 23.83
CA PRO A 87 -0.71 12.89 22.85
C PRO A 87 0.42 13.71 23.49
N PRO A 88 1.62 13.73 22.89
CA PRO A 88 2.74 14.54 23.36
C PRO A 88 2.51 16.03 23.08
N LEU A 89 3.36 16.86 23.66
CA LEU A 89 3.37 18.31 23.38
C LEU A 89 3.40 18.57 21.87
N PHE A 90 2.68 19.60 21.42
CA PHE A 90 2.62 20.04 20.03
C PHE A 90 2.03 19.04 19.02
N VAL A 91 1.48 17.91 19.46
CA VAL A 91 0.75 16.96 18.62
C VAL A 91 -0.66 16.80 19.18
N GLY A 92 -1.67 17.18 18.41
CA GLY A 92 -3.08 17.04 18.79
C GLY A 92 -3.67 15.64 18.53
N GLY A 93 -2.88 14.75 17.94
CA GLY A 93 -3.26 13.41 17.52
C GLY A 93 -2.82 13.12 16.09
N ILE A 94 -2.99 11.87 15.68
CA ILE A 94 -2.70 11.36 14.34
C ILE A 94 -3.90 10.54 13.86
N ARG A 95 -4.14 10.55 12.55
CA ARG A 95 -5.06 9.63 11.89
C ARG A 95 -4.38 9.07 10.67
N SER A 96 -4.45 7.75 10.51
CA SER A 96 -3.84 7.07 9.38
C SER A 96 -4.86 6.22 8.63
N ALA A 97 -4.73 6.20 7.31
CA ALA A 97 -5.56 5.41 6.42
C ALA A 97 -4.72 4.82 5.29
N THR A 98 -5.14 3.68 4.78
CA THR A 98 -4.55 3.06 3.60
C THR A 98 -5.45 3.31 2.40
N GLU A 99 -4.94 4.01 1.38
CA GLU A 99 -5.69 4.36 0.18
C GLU A 99 -4.86 4.07 -1.06
N GLY A 100 -5.41 3.29 -2.01
CA GLY A 100 -4.76 3.04 -3.30
C GLY A 100 -3.34 2.46 -3.21
N GLY A 101 -3.06 1.63 -2.21
CA GLY A 101 -1.73 1.04 -1.99
C GLY A 101 -0.74 1.97 -1.28
N ARG A 102 -1.19 3.12 -0.78
CA ARG A 102 -0.39 4.09 -0.02
C ARG A 102 -0.91 4.24 1.39
N THR A 103 -0.04 4.72 2.26
CA THR A 103 -0.42 5.06 3.64
C THR A 103 -0.42 6.56 3.80
N VAL A 104 -1.57 7.13 4.16
CA VAL A 104 -1.73 8.55 4.42
C VAL A 104 -1.87 8.73 5.92
N SER A 105 -1.00 9.55 6.51
CA SER A 105 -1.03 9.89 7.94
C SER A 105 -1.19 11.39 8.10
N VAL A 106 -2.23 11.81 8.80
CA VAL A 106 -2.55 13.21 9.08
C VAL A 106 -2.33 13.47 10.56
N ILE A 107 -1.43 14.40 10.88
CA ILE A 107 -1.05 14.76 12.24
C ILE A 107 -1.54 16.17 12.53
N ALA A 108 -2.28 16.34 13.62
CA ALA A 108 -2.68 17.65 14.11
C ALA A 108 -1.52 18.30 14.85
N VAL A 109 -1.18 19.54 14.49
CA VAL A 109 -0.13 20.35 15.13
C VAL A 109 -0.61 21.78 15.34
N PRO A 110 -0.01 22.56 16.26
CA PRO A 110 -0.27 23.98 16.34
C PRO A 110 -0.07 24.66 14.98
N PRO A 111 -0.97 25.57 14.53
CA PRO A 111 -0.90 26.12 13.17
C PRO A 111 0.42 26.82 12.82
N ARG A 112 1.06 27.44 13.81
CA ARG A 112 2.36 28.14 13.64
C ARG A 112 3.58 27.25 13.80
N SER A 113 3.41 25.94 13.99
CA SER A 113 4.53 25.01 14.08
C SER A 113 5.28 24.94 12.76
N THR A 114 6.61 24.87 12.86
CA THR A 114 7.48 24.50 11.73
C THR A 114 7.67 23.00 11.76
N VAL A 115 7.67 22.35 10.59
CA VAL A 115 7.88 20.91 10.46
C VAL A 115 9.18 20.65 9.71
N ARG A 116 9.90 19.63 10.15
CA ARG A 116 11.14 19.15 9.54
C ARG A 116 11.11 17.63 9.51
N ASP A 117 11.60 17.07 8.43
CA ASP A 117 11.76 15.64 8.18
C ASP A 117 13.22 15.30 7.86
N PHE A 118 13.58 14.02 7.98
CA PHE A 118 14.92 13.48 7.72
C PHE A 118 14.87 12.00 7.35
#